data_AF-A0AA43QYA3-F1
#
_entry.id   AF-A0AA43QYA3-F1
#
_cell.length_a   1.000
_cell.length_b   1.000
_cell.length_c   1.000
_cell.angle_alpha   90.00
_cell.angle_beta   90.00
_cell.angle_gamma   90.00
#
_symmetry.space_group_name_H-M   'P 1'
#
loop_
_entity.id
_entity.type
_entity.pdbx_description
1 polymer ?
#
loop_
_entity_poly.entity_id
_entity_poly.type
_entity_poly.pdbx_seq_one_letter_code
_entity_poly.pdbx_strand_id
1 'polypeptide(L)' 'MVKKYPTKKYQVISPDGFTIEFENPYYTSKKKAIAAFEKWKERYVQQGYYSSSRFGVLELKDLEQYCDFKVI' A
#
# COMPACT_ATOMS: atom_id res chain seq x y z
N MET A 1 -7.16 32.41 8.63
CA MET A 1 -7.60 31.00 8.52
C MET A 1 -6.40 30.10 8.74
N VAL A 2 -6.33 29.36 9.85
CA VAL A 2 -5.22 28.42 10.10
C VAL A 2 -5.49 27.16 9.27
N LYS A 3 -4.63 26.85 8.30
CA LYS A 3 -4.69 25.58 7.57
C LYS A 3 -4.42 24.45 8.56
N LYS A 4 -5.47 23.72 8.96
CA LYS A 4 -5.36 22.50 9.77
C LYS A 4 -4.81 21.40 8.87
N TYR A 5 -3.50 21.15 8.95
CA TYR A 5 -2.92 20.01 8.25
C TYR A 5 -3.46 18.71 8.87
N PRO A 6 -3.82 17.69 8.07
CA PRO A 6 -4.23 16.41 8.61
C PRO A 6 -3.09 15.86 9.47
N THR A 7 -3.37 15.67 10.76
CA THR A 7 -2.41 15.16 11.74
C THR A 7 -2.11 13.68 11.57
N LYS A 8 -2.97 12.94 10.87
CA LYS A 8 -2.81 11.51 10.60
C LYS A 8 -2.10 11.29 9.27
N LYS A 9 -0.98 10.59 9.30
CA LYS A 9 -0.36 10.04 8.10
C LYS A 9 -0.74 8.58 8.00
N TYR A 10 -0.87 8.10 6.78
CA TYR A 10 -1.18 6.71 6.50
C TYR A 10 -0.03 6.11 5.71
N GLN A 11 0.30 4.86 5.96
CA GLN A 11 1.35 4.15 5.25
C GLN A 11 0.80 2.78 4.82
N VAL A 12 1.21 2.30 3.65
CA VAL A 12 0.91 0.95 3.19
C VAL A 12 2.20 0.16 3.09
N ILE A 13 2.25 -0.94 3.82
CA ILE A 13 3.38 -1.86 3.84
C ILE A 13 3.03 -3.08 2.98
N SER A 14 3.93 -3.45 2.08
CA SER A 14 3.83 -4.63 1.23
C SER A 14 3.89 -5.92 2.06
N PRO A 15 3.54 -7.07 1.48
CA PRO A 15 3.68 -8.37 2.15
C PRO A 15 5.11 -8.65 2.65
N ASP A 16 6.11 -8.04 2.02
CA ASP A 16 7.53 -8.22 2.36
C ASP A 16 8.04 -7.25 3.43
N GLY A 17 7.21 -6.30 3.88
CA GLY A 17 7.54 -5.41 4.99
C GLY A 17 8.16 -4.06 4.60
N PHE A 18 8.10 -3.67 3.32
CA PHE A 18 8.55 -2.36 2.85
C PHE A 18 7.39 -1.50 2.36
N THR A 19 7.58 -0.19 2.24
CA THR A 19 6.52 0.71 1.75
C THR A 19 6.28 0.53 0.26
N ILE A 20 5.01 0.49 -0.16
CA ILE A 20 4.68 0.32 -1.59
C ILE A 20 5.13 1.53 -2.46
N GLU A 21 5.36 2.68 -1.84
CA GLU A 21 5.94 3.88 -2.44
C GLU A 21 7.22 4.29 -1.71
N PHE A 22 8.27 4.63 -2.45
CA PHE A 22 9.58 5.02 -1.90
C PHE A 22 9.73 6.54 -1.77
N GLU A 23 9.26 7.31 -2.75
CA GLU A 23 9.44 8.77 -2.75
C GLU A 23 8.54 9.48 -1.74
N ASN A 24 7.27 9.06 -1.67
CA ASN A 24 6.31 9.61 -0.72
C ASN A 24 5.55 8.48 -0.02
N PRO A 25 6.16 7.81 0.98
CA PRO A 25 5.58 6.63 1.63
C PRO A 25 4.35 6.94 2.51
N TYR A 26 3.87 8.19 2.52
CA TYR A 26 2.84 8.65 3.44
C TYR A 26 1.68 9.33 2.72
N TYR A 27 0.46 8.96 3.12
CA TYR A 27 -0.78 9.47 2.58
C TYR A 27 -1.53 10.31 3.60
N THR A 28 -2.29 11.29 3.12
CA THR A 28 -3.08 12.21 3.96
C THR A 28 -4.44 11.65 4.39
N SER A 29 -4.84 10.50 3.83
CA SER A 29 -6.08 9.81 4.19
C SER A 29 -6.01 8.31 3.86
N LYS A 30 -6.81 7.50 4.56
CA LYS A 30 -6.96 6.07 4.26
C LYS A 30 -7.38 5.82 2.80
N LYS A 31 -8.27 6.66 2.26
CA LYS A 31 -8.72 6.56 0.86
C LYS A 31 -7.56 6.71 -0.13
N LYS A 32 -6.62 7.63 0.13
CA LYS A 32 -5.41 7.79 -0.70
C LYS A 32 -4.46 6.60 -0.57
N ALA A 33 -4.32 6.05 0.63
CA ALA A 33 -3.53 4.83 0.86
C ALA A 33 -4.09 3.64 0.07
N ILE A 34 -5.41 3.44 0.08
CA ILE A 34 -6.08 2.39 -0.72
C ILE A 34 -5.89 2.64 -2.22
N ALA A 35 -6.07 3.88 -2.70
CA ALA A 35 -5.86 4.19 -4.11
C ALA A 35 -4.41 3.94 -4.56
N ALA A 36 -3.44 4.22 -3.69
CA ALA A 36 -2.04 3.90 -3.94
C ALA A 36 -1.79 2.40 -3.99
N PHE A 37 -2.40 1.62 -3.09
CA PHE A 37 -2.36 0.15 -3.13
C PHE A 37 -2.91 -0.39 -4.46
N GLU A 38 -4.07 0.08 -4.91
CA GLU A 38 -4.66 -0.36 -6.19
C GLU A 38 -3.73 -0.07 -7.37
N LYS A 39 -3.18 1.16 -7.44
CA LYS A 39 -2.22 1.53 -8.48
C LYS A 39 -0.91 0.73 -8.41
N TRP A 40 -0.47 0.37 -7.22
CA TRP A 40 0.70 -0.49 -7.04
C TRP A 40 0.40 -1.92 -7.49
N LYS A 41 -0.79 -2.46 -7.16
CA LYS A 41 -1.29 -3.78 -7.57
C LYS A 41 -1.37 -3.92 -9.09
N GLU A 42 -1.75 -2.86 -9.81
CA GLU A 42 -1.81 -2.83 -11.28
C GLU A 42 -0.49 -3.25 -11.96
N ARG A 43 0.65 -2.98 -11.33
CA ARG A 43 1.98 -3.36 -11.86
C ARG A 43 2.17 -4.87 -12.01
N TYR A 44 1.38 -5.65 -11.26
CA TYR A 44 1.45 -7.10 -11.24
C TYR A 44 0.33 -7.76 -12.07
N VAL A 45 -0.61 -6.99 -12.62
CA VAL A 45 -1.76 -7.53 -13.38
C VAL A 45 -1.31 -8.36 -14.58
N GLN A 46 -0.28 -7.93 -15.31
CA GLN A 46 0.26 -8.70 -16.43
C GLN A 46 0.87 -10.03 -15.99
N GLN A 47 1.42 -10.11 -14.77
CA GLN A 47 1.95 -11.35 -14.19
C GLN A 47 0.84 -12.24 -13.63
N GLY A 48 -0.25 -11.63 -13.15
CA GLY A 48 -1.38 -12.33 -12.51
C GLY A 48 -1.16 -12.64 -11.03
N TYR A 49 0.02 -12.34 -10.48
CA TYR A 49 0.37 -12.60 -9.08
C TYR A 49 1.42 -11.64 -8.55
N TYR A 50 1.55 -11.57 -7.23
CA TYR A 50 2.65 -10.91 -6.53
C TYR A 50 3.56 -11.98 -5.92
N SER A 51 4.86 -11.94 -6.21
CA SER A 51 5.84 -12.83 -5.60
C SER A 51 6.38 -12.23 -4.31
N SER A 52 5.92 -12.73 -3.15
CA SER A 52 6.45 -12.37 -1.84
C SER A 52 7.57 -13.31 -1.40
N SER A 53 8.62 -12.74 -0.82
CA SER A 53 9.67 -13.45 -0.11
C SER A 53 9.19 -14.13 1.18
N ARG A 54 8.08 -13.65 1.79
CA ARG A 54 7.55 -14.14 3.06
C ARG A 54 6.40 -15.13 2.88
N PHE A 55 5.59 -14.94 1.85
CA PHE A 55 4.34 -15.69 1.65
C PHE A 55 4.30 -16.48 0.32
N GLY A 56 5.34 -16.40 -0.49
CA GLY A 56 5.38 -17.03 -1.81
C GLY A 56 4.52 -16.30 -2.83
N VAL A 57 3.87 -17.05 -3.73
CA VAL A 57 3.02 -16.49 -4.79
C VAL A 57 1.65 -16.15 -4.23
N LEU A 58 1.30 -14.85 -4.26
CA LEU A 58 0.02 -14.33 -3.82
C LEU A 58 -0.84 -13.97 -5.03
N GLU A 59 -2.08 -14.45 -5.07
CA GLU A 59 -3.06 -13.99 -6.04
C GLU A 59 -3.39 -12.51 -5.81
N LEU A 60 -3.56 -11.74 -6.90
CA LEU A 60 -3.82 -10.30 -6.78
C LEU A 60 -5.12 -9.97 -6.05
N LYS A 61 -6.11 -10.88 -6.09
CA LYS A 61 -7.39 -10.72 -5.37
C LYS A 61 -7.21 -10.77 -3.85
N ASP A 62 -6.19 -11.50 -3.38
CA ASP A 62 -5.92 -11.70 -1.95
C ASP A 62 -4.82 -10.78 -1.44
N LEU A 63 -4.05 -10.15 -2.33
CA LEU A 63 -2.87 -9.34 -2.01
C LEU A 63 -3.12 -8.27 -0.94
N GLU A 64 -4.30 -7.65 -0.91
CA GLU A 64 -4.65 -6.62 0.09
C GLU A 64 -4.59 -7.16 1.52
N GLN A 65 -4.96 -8.43 1.72
CA GLN A 65 -4.99 -9.09 3.04
C GLN A 65 -3.58 -9.29 3.62
N TYR A 66 -2.56 -9.28 2.76
CA TYR A 66 -1.16 -9.45 3.13
C TYR A 66 -0.44 -8.09 3.26
N CYS A 67 -1.09 -6.99 2.90
CA CYS A 67 -0.58 -5.65 3.13
C CYS A 67 -1.01 -5.11 4.49
N ASP A 68 -0.23 -4.18 5.05
CA ASP A 68 -0.55 -3.53 6.31
C ASP A 68 -0.80 -2.02 6.11
N PHE A 69 -1.99 -1.57 6.50
CA PHE A 69 -2.43 -0.18 6.39
C PHE A 69 -2.33 0.51 7.76
N LYS A 70 -1.22 1.21 7.99
CA LYS A 70 -0.90 1.84 9.28
C LYS A 70 -1.28 3.31 9.32
N VAL A 71 -1.64 3.78 10.50
CA VAL A 71 -1.67 5.22 10.83
C VAL A 71 -0.40 5.54 11.61
N ILE A 72 0.30 6.59 11.20
CA ILE A 72 1.53 7.07 11.84
C ILE A 72 1.43 8.57 12.15
#